data_AF-A0A534FKV4-F1
#
_entry.id   AF-A0A534FKV4-F1
#
_cell.length_a   1.000
_cell.length_b   1.000
_cell.length_c   1.000
_cell.angle_alpha   90.00
_cell.angle_beta   90.00
_cell.angle_gamma   90.00
#
_symmetry.space_group_name_H-M   'P 1'
#
loop_
_entity.id
_entity.type
_entity.pdbx_description
1 polymer ?
#
loop_
_entity_poly.entity_id
_entity_poly.type
_entity_poly.pdbx_seq_one_letter_code
_entity_poly.pdbx_strand_id
1 'polypeptide(L)'
;CNKVGTYLKALAARDNGVPFYAALPASTIDWSLQAGSAVPIEERSPQEVTHITGRSSSGRIETVRLVPEGSTALNLAFDVTPARLVTGLITERGICSASRAGLQRLYPELRAAQ
;
A
#
# COMPACT_ATOMS: atom_id res chain seq x y z
N CYS A 1 2.86 -0.78 4.41
CA CYS A 1 1.48 -0.46 4.01
C CYS A 1 1.55 0.29 2.68
N ASN A 2 0.68 0.00 1.71
CA ASN A 2 0.63 0.75 0.46
C ASN A 2 -0.81 0.81 -0.07
N LYS A 3 -1.06 1.62 -1.11
CA LYS A 3 -2.39 1.82 -1.70
C LYS A 3 -3.10 0.47 -1.93
N VAL A 4 -4.39 0.42 -1.59
CA VAL A 4 -5.21 -0.78 -1.73
C VAL A 4 -5.10 -1.39 -3.13
N GLY A 5 -4.98 -2.72 -3.19
CA GLY A 5 -4.67 -3.49 -4.39
C GLY A 5 -3.19 -3.89 -4.51
N THR A 6 -2.30 -3.36 -3.67
CA THR A 6 -0.88 -3.78 -3.66
C THR A 6 -0.73 -5.23 -3.25
N TYR A 7 -1.47 -5.68 -2.24
CA TYR A 7 -1.47 -7.08 -1.80
C TYR A 7 -1.88 -8.03 -2.93
N LEU A 8 -2.92 -7.67 -3.70
CA LEU A 8 -3.40 -8.48 -4.83
C LEU A 8 -2.33 -8.57 -5.94
N LYS A 9 -1.63 -7.46 -6.24
CA LYS A 9 -0.51 -7.47 -7.19
C LYS A 9 0.63 -8.36 -6.71
N ALA A 10 0.96 -8.35 -5.42
CA ALA A 10 2.01 -9.20 -4.86
C ALA A 10 1.63 -10.70 -4.89
N LEU A 11 0.36 -11.03 -4.65
CA LEU A 11 -0.15 -12.38 -4.84
C LEU A 11 -0.02 -12.86 -6.29
N ALA A 12 -0.47 -12.04 -7.24
CA ALA A 12 -0.38 -12.36 -8.66
C ALA A 12 1.08 -12.52 -9.12
N ALA A 13 1.98 -11.64 -8.67
CA ALA A 13 3.41 -11.72 -8.97
C ALA A 13 4.00 -13.03 -8.47
N ARG A 14 3.71 -13.42 -7.22
CA ARG A 14 4.18 -14.70 -6.66
C ARG A 14 3.67 -15.89 -7.46
N ASP A 15 2.38 -15.90 -7.80
CA ASP A 15 1.75 -17.01 -8.53
C ASP A 15 2.36 -17.20 -9.92
N ASN A 16 2.81 -16.11 -10.54
CA ASN A 16 3.42 -16.11 -11.88
C ASN A 16 4.97 -16.13 -11.86
N GLY A 17 5.60 -16.33 -10.69
CA GLY A 17 7.06 -16.34 -10.58
C GLY A 17 7.74 -15.01 -10.92
N VAL A 18 7.02 -13.89 -10.85
CA VAL A 18 7.53 -12.55 -11.13
C VAL A 18 8.06 -11.92 -9.82
N PRO A 19 9.27 -11.36 -9.80
CA PRO A 19 9.79 -10.71 -8.60
C PRO A 19 9.01 -9.42 -8.28
N PHE A 20 8.64 -9.25 -7.01
CA PHE A 20 7.87 -8.11 -6.53
C PHE A 20 8.71 -7.27 -5.58
N TYR A 21 9.06 -6.05 -5.98
CA TYR A 21 9.85 -5.12 -5.18
C TYR A 21 9.01 -3.98 -4.63
N ALA A 22 9.30 -3.56 -3.40
CA ALA A 22 8.79 -2.30 -2.86
C ALA A 22 9.92 -1.27 -2.81
N ALA A 23 9.73 -0.12 -3.45
CA ALA A 23 10.65 1.00 -3.39
C ALA A 23 10.13 2.03 -2.38
N LEU A 24 10.95 2.36 -1.39
CA LEU A 24 10.60 3.32 -0.35
C LEU A 24 11.86 3.99 0.22
N PRO A 25 11.80 5.29 0.58
CA PRO A 25 12.87 5.92 1.33
C PRO A 25 12.86 5.44 2.79
N ALA A 26 14.00 5.57 3.48
CA ALA A 26 14.11 5.26 4.92
C ALA A 26 13.04 5.95 5.78
N SER A 27 12.65 7.18 5.42
CA SER A 27 11.65 7.97 6.14
C SER A 27 10.24 7.36 6.14
N THR A 28 9.96 6.40 5.25
CA THR A 28 8.68 5.67 5.21
C THR A 28 8.69 4.43 6.13
N ILE A 29 9.85 4.05 6.65
CA ILE A 29 9.98 2.90 7.54
C ILE A 29 9.60 3.33 8.96
N ASP A 30 8.54 2.75 9.49
CA ASP A 30 8.24 2.83 10.92
C ASP A 30 8.97 1.71 11.67
N TRP A 31 10.01 2.08 12.42
CA TRP A 31 10.86 1.16 13.17
C TRP A 31 10.24 0.67 14.48
N SER A 32 9.21 1.36 14.97
CA SER A 32 8.49 1.01 16.20
C SER A 32 7.59 -0.22 16.01
N LEU A 33 7.08 -0.42 14.79
CA LEU A 33 6.17 -1.50 14.47
C LEU A 33 6.89 -2.86 14.43
N GLN A 34 6.26 -3.86 15.07
CA GLN A 34 6.74 -5.24 15.08
C GLN A 34 6.10 -6.10 13.98
N ALA A 35 4.90 -5.72 13.53
CA ALA A 35 4.15 -6.47 12.52
C ALA A 35 3.27 -5.53 11.69
N GLY A 36 3.01 -5.94 10.44
CA GLY A 36 2.13 -5.19 9.54
C GLY A 36 0.67 -5.13 10.02
N SER A 37 0.23 -6.05 10.89
CA SER A 37 -1.12 -6.02 11.48
C SER A 37 -1.34 -4.86 12.45
N ALA A 38 -0.27 -4.22 12.92
CA ALA A 38 -0.35 -3.04 13.78
C ALA A 38 -0.46 -1.73 13.00
N VAL A 39 -0.39 -1.76 11.67
CA VAL A 39 -0.57 -0.56 10.84
C VAL A 39 -2.06 -0.19 10.83
N PRO A 40 -2.44 1.03 11.26
CA PRO A 40 -3.81 1.51 11.09
C PRO A 40 -4.12 1.72 9.60
N ILE A 41 -5.29 1.25 9.17
CA ILE A 41 -5.75 1.40 7.79
C ILE A 41 -6.79 2.52 7.76
N GLU A 42 -6.50 3.57 6.99
CA GLU A 42 -7.45 4.67 6.73
C GLU A 42 -8.68 4.14 5.99
N GLU A 43 -9.85 4.34 6.58
CA GLU A 43 -11.14 4.17 5.91
C GLU A 43 -11.63 5.54 5.44
N ARG A 44 -11.87 5.67 4.13
CA ARG A 44 -12.28 6.91 3.47
C ARG A 44 -13.77 6.92 3.20
N SER A 45 -14.27 8.07 2.74
CA SER A 45 -15.69 8.22 2.41
C SER A 45 -16.14 7.15 1.40
N PRO A 46 -17.25 6.44 1.65
CA PRO A 46 -17.87 5.55 0.68
C PRO A 46 -18.26 6.25 -0.64
N GLN A 47 -18.35 7.59 -0.64
CA GLN A 47 -18.66 8.36 -1.84
C GLN A 47 -17.60 8.20 -2.94
N GLU A 48 -16.33 7.99 -2.59
CA GLU A 48 -15.26 7.80 -3.58
C GLU A 48 -15.39 6.49 -4.37
N VAL A 49 -16.12 5.51 -3.84
CA VAL A 49 -16.42 4.24 -4.52
C VAL A 49 -17.75 4.34 -5.27
N THR A 50 -18.73 5.02 -4.69
CA THR A 50 -20.11 5.04 -5.20
C THR A 50 -20.37 6.13 -6.23
N HIS A 51 -19.50 7.14 -6.33
CA HIS A 51 -19.63 8.27 -7.25
C HIS A 51 -18.33 8.48 -8.04
N ILE A 52 -18.47 9.02 -9.25
CA ILE A 52 -17.34 9.46 -10.08
C ILE A 52 -17.57 10.88 -10.58
N THR A 53 -16.53 11.70 -10.53
CA THR A 53 -16.53 13.06 -11.10
C THR A 53 -15.75 13.07 -12.41
N GLY A 54 -16.34 13.62 -13.46
CA GLY A 54 -15.72 13.65 -14.79
C GLY A 54 -16.30 14.75 -15.67
N ARG A 55 -15.74 14.88 -16.88
CA ARG A 55 -16.22 15.83 -17.88
C ARG A 55 -17.28 15.17 -18.76
N SER A 56 -18.48 15.75 -18.84
CA SER A 56 -19.57 15.26 -19.69
C SER A 56 -19.37 15.65 -21.15
N SER A 57 -20.20 15.08 -22.05
CA SER A 57 -20.20 15.41 -23.48
C SER A 57 -20.52 16.87 -23.76
N SER A 58 -21.22 17.55 -22.84
CA SER A 58 -21.47 19.00 -22.90
C SER A 58 -20.26 19.85 -22.49
N GLY A 59 -19.16 19.21 -22.06
CA GLY A 59 -17.94 19.88 -21.61
C GLY A 59 -17.95 20.31 -20.14
N ARG A 60 -19.02 20.05 -19.39
CA ARG A 60 -19.17 20.39 -17.96
C ARG A 60 -18.54 19.33 -17.05
N ILE A 61 -18.10 19.73 -15.86
CA ILE A 61 -17.70 18.79 -14.81
C ILE A 61 -18.96 18.38 -14.03
N GLU A 62 -19.20 17.08 -13.94
CA GLU A 62 -20.37 16.48 -13.29
C GLU A 62 -19.94 15.33 -12.39
N THR A 63 -20.67 15.12 -11.29
CA THR A 63 -20.51 13.97 -10.39
C THR A 63 -21.73 13.07 -10.51
N VAL A 64 -21.51 11.79 -10.82
CA VAL A 64 -22.57 10.83 -11.07
C VAL A 64 -22.46 9.66 -10.10
N ARG A 65 -23.59 9.20 -9.56
CA ARG A 65 -23.69 7.98 -8.76
C ARG A 65 -23.63 6.75 -9.69
N LEU A 66 -22.72 5.82 -9.40
CA LEU A 66 -22.49 4.61 -10.19
C LEU A 66 -23.27 3.39 -9.70
N VAL A 67 -23.75 3.44 -8.45
CA VAL A 67 -24.42 2.32 -7.77
C VAL A 67 -25.90 2.66 -7.49
N PRO A 68 -26.78 1.66 -7.26
CA PRO A 68 -28.15 1.91 -6.83
C PRO A 68 -28.24 2.74 -5.54
N GLU A 69 -29.32 3.50 -5.39
CA GLU A 69 -29.60 4.25 -4.16
C GLU A 69 -29.68 3.33 -2.94
N GLY A 70 -29.13 3.79 -1.81
CA GLY A 70 -29.05 3.02 -0.57
C GLY A 70 -27.91 1.99 -0.51
N SER A 71 -27.16 1.78 -1.59
CA SER A 71 -25.99 0.89 -1.57
C SER A 71 -24.90 1.39 -0.60
N THR A 72 -24.36 0.50 0.21
CA THR A 72 -23.20 0.76 1.07
C THR A 72 -21.90 0.43 0.35
N ALA A 73 -20.79 1.06 0.73
CA ALA A 73 -19.46 0.70 0.24
C ALA A 73 -18.41 0.74 1.37
N LEU A 74 -17.45 -0.18 1.29
CA LEU A 74 -16.23 -0.18 2.10
C LEU A 74 -15.10 0.44 1.29
N ASN A 75 -14.42 1.44 1.85
CA ASN A 75 -13.35 2.16 1.15
C ASN A 75 -12.08 2.24 2.00
N LEU A 76 -11.38 1.10 2.13
CA LEU A 76 -10.06 1.06 2.76
C LEU A 76 -9.02 1.62 1.79
N ALA A 77 -8.33 2.70 2.20
CA ALA A 77 -7.40 3.42 1.34
C ALA A 77 -6.09 2.67 1.08
N PHE A 78 -5.78 1.67 1.90
CA PHE A 78 -4.52 0.95 1.89
C PHE A 78 -4.71 -0.53 2.21
N ASP A 79 -3.72 -1.35 1.85
CA ASP A 79 -3.57 -2.72 2.32
C ASP A 79 -2.16 -3.01 2.83
N VAL A 80 -2.02 -4.15 3.51
CA VAL A 80 -0.74 -4.66 4.03
C VAL A 80 -0.32 -5.86 3.20
N THR A 81 0.75 -5.69 2.43
CA THR A 81 1.42 -6.81 1.75
C THR A 81 2.37 -7.52 2.72
N PRO A 82 2.17 -8.82 3.00
CA PRO A 82 3.09 -9.57 3.87
C PRO A 82 4.49 -9.66 3.27
N ALA A 83 5.51 -9.57 4.12
CA ALA A 83 6.93 -9.63 3.73
C ALA A 83 7.28 -10.84 2.85
N ARG A 84 6.66 -12.00 3.08
CA ARG A 84 6.88 -13.23 2.28
C ARG A 84 6.50 -13.09 0.79
N LEU A 85 5.74 -12.06 0.41
CA LEU A 85 5.35 -11.77 -0.97
C LEU A 85 6.25 -10.71 -1.62
N VAL A 86 7.19 -10.13 -0.88
CA VAL A 86 8.06 -9.06 -1.35
C VAL A 86 9.46 -9.63 -1.54
N THR A 87 9.94 -9.66 -2.78
CA THR A 87 11.27 -10.13 -3.16
C THR A 87 12.36 -9.30 -2.50
N GLY A 88 12.19 -7.98 -2.44
CA GLY A 88 13.12 -7.08 -1.77
C GLY A 88 12.58 -5.67 -1.57
N LEU A 89 13.23 -4.95 -0.66
CA LEU A 89 13.02 -3.54 -0.41
C LEU A 89 14.14 -2.75 -1.05
N ILE A 90 13.79 -1.74 -1.84
CA ILE A 90 14.72 -0.81 -2.47
C ILE A 90 14.63 0.52 -1.72
N THR A 91 15.76 0.99 -1.21
CA THR A 91 15.88 2.28 -0.53
C THR A 91 17.02 3.10 -1.14
N GLU A 92 17.22 4.32 -0.65
CA GLU A 92 18.35 5.15 -1.08
C GLU A 92 19.74 4.55 -0.71
N ARG A 93 19.77 3.52 0.15
CA ARG A 93 21.01 2.81 0.54
C ARG A 93 21.19 1.47 -0.18
N GLY A 94 20.34 1.17 -1.17
CA GLY A 94 20.42 -0.04 -1.98
C GLY A 94 19.27 -1.00 -1.72
N ILE A 95 19.53 -2.29 -1.91
CA ILE A 95 18.49 -3.34 -1.87
C ILE A 95 18.73 -4.32 -0.72
N CYS A 96 17.66 -4.73 -0.05
CA CYS A 96 17.71 -5.76 0.98
C CYS A 96 16.48 -6.69 0.94
N SER A 97 16.57 -7.82 1.62
CA SER A 97 15.40 -8.68 1.86
C SER A 97 14.34 -7.94 2.66
N ALA A 98 13.06 -8.20 2.40
CA ALA A 98 11.94 -7.65 3.19
C ALA A 98 11.88 -8.25 4.61
N SER A 99 12.84 -7.88 5.46
CA SER A 99 12.96 -8.37 6.83
C SER A 99 13.62 -7.31 7.71
N ARG A 100 13.39 -7.39 9.02
CA ARG A 100 14.05 -6.53 10.01
C ARG A 100 15.58 -6.61 9.90
N ALA A 101 16.14 -7.82 9.77
CA ALA A 101 17.57 -8.02 9.59
C ALA A 101 18.11 -7.41 8.28
N GLY A 102 17.34 -7.50 7.19
CA GLY A 102 17.69 -6.86 5.91
C GLY A 102 17.75 -5.34 6.03
N LEU A 103 16.74 -4.72 6.63
CA LEU A 103 16.70 -3.28 6.89
C LEU A 103 17.82 -2.85 7.84
N GLN A 104 18.06 -3.56 8.93
CA GLN A 104 19.13 -3.30 9.90
C GLN A 104 20.55 -3.44 9.32
N ARG A 105 20.70 -4.09 8.16
CA ARG A 105 21.97 -4.12 7.43
C ARG A 105 22.23 -2.81 6.70
N LEU A 106 21.18 -2.20 6.14
CA LEU A 106 21.28 -0.91 5.44
C LEU A 106 21.29 0.28 6.43
N TYR A 107 20.66 0.13 7.59
CA TYR A 107 20.52 1.16 8.63
C TYR A 107 20.97 0.65 10.00
N PRO A 108 22.27 0.33 10.19
CA PRO A 108 22.78 -0.18 11.47
C PRO A 108 22.62 0.80 12.63
N GLU A 109 22.63 2.11 12.36
CA GLU A 109 22.46 3.17 13.36
C GLU A 109 21.05 3.18 13.98
N LEU A 110 20.04 2.70 13.24
CA LEU A 110 18.66 2.63 13.70
C LEU A 110 18.37 1.37 14.53
N ARG A 111 19.39 0.55 14.83
CA ARG A 111 19.31 -0.58 15.76
C ARG A 111 19.15 -0.16 17.21
N ALA A 112 19.66 1.02 17.60
CA ALA A 112 19.89 1.40 18.99
C ALA A 112 18.82 2.36 19.59
N ALA A 113 17.76 2.68 18.86
CA ALA A 113 16.72 3.61 19.29
C ALA A 113 15.48 2.93 19.91
N GLN A 114 15.63 1.72 20.47
CA GLN A 114 14.57 0.98 21.17
C GLN A 114 14.95 0.78 22.64
#